data_AF-A0A1F9MI58-F1
#
_entry.id   AF-A0A1F9MI58-F1
#
_cell.length_a   1.000
_cell.length_b   1.000
_cell.length_c   1.000
_cell.angle_alpha   90.00
_cell.angle_beta   90.00
_cell.angle_gamma   90.00
#
_symmetry.space_group_name_H-M   'P 1'
#
loop_
_entity.id
_entity.type
_entity.pdbx_description
1 polymer ?
#
loop_
_entity_poly.entity_id
_entity_poly.type
_entity_poly.pdbx_seq_one_letter_code
_entity_poly.pdbx_strand_id
1 'polypeptide(L)'
;MVRLASDFKYENVYQDGYDILDPEWETDATGNPTDNKLASRSIIIFRYYDEASRMLGTGETPPIDVFAKKLSELILRVQELVCKNEKNGITKDAFRCYLVAHSMGGLVCRAFLQNPENDPKKASRFVDKLFTYATPHNGIEMAGMNVPSWLTKDDMSNFNRVRMAKYLGLNALTNKPLGDRVDWLPETRFSSERVFCRDRKGT
;
A
#
# COMPACT_ATOMS: atom_id res chain seq x y z
N MET A 1 -15.12 -2.86 -7.79
CA MET A 1 -15.82 -1.89 -6.92
C MET A 1 -17.33 -2.11 -6.89
N VAL A 2 -18.03 -2.19 -8.03
CA VAL A 2 -19.50 -2.30 -8.10
C VAL A 2 -20.09 -3.36 -7.14
N ARG A 3 -19.56 -4.59 -7.14
CA ARG A 3 -20.06 -5.67 -6.25
C ARG A 3 -19.79 -5.43 -4.76
N LEU A 4 -18.66 -4.79 -4.40
CA LEU A 4 -18.38 -4.48 -2.99
C LEU A 4 -19.41 -3.48 -2.45
N ALA A 5 -19.79 -2.51 -3.28
CA ALA A 5 -20.84 -1.56 -2.93
C ALA A 5 -22.23 -2.20 -2.94
N SER A 6 -22.63 -2.87 -4.03
CA SER A 6 -23.98 -3.42 -4.19
C SER A 6 -24.27 -4.62 -3.30
N ASP A 7 -23.32 -5.55 -3.16
CA ASP A 7 -23.54 -6.84 -2.52
C ASP A 7 -23.07 -6.83 -1.06
N PHE A 8 -22.04 -6.02 -0.75
CA PHE A 8 -21.38 -6.02 0.57
C PHE A 8 -21.43 -4.66 1.31
N LYS A 9 -22.12 -3.66 0.74
CA LYS A 9 -22.36 -2.34 1.35
C LYS A 9 -21.07 -1.60 1.72
N TYR A 10 -20.03 -1.74 0.90
CA TYR A 10 -18.83 -0.92 1.01
C TYR A 10 -19.04 0.44 0.37
N GLU A 11 -18.60 1.49 1.06
CA GLU A 11 -18.68 2.87 0.58
C GLU A 11 -17.32 3.30 0.01
N ASN A 12 -17.32 4.11 -1.04
CA ASN A 12 -16.10 4.76 -1.51
C ASN A 12 -15.89 6.03 -0.67
N VAL A 13 -14.69 6.20 -0.15
CA VAL A 13 -14.37 7.31 0.76
C VAL A 13 -13.86 8.50 -0.04
N TYR A 14 -14.70 8.98 -0.95
CA TYR A 14 -14.48 10.22 -1.67
C TYR A 14 -15.74 11.05 -1.46
N GLN A 15 -15.73 11.86 -0.40
CA GLN A 15 -16.87 12.68 0.01
C GLN A 15 -16.53 14.14 -0.32
N ASP A 16 -17.35 14.76 -1.17
CA ASP A 16 -17.24 16.17 -1.57
C ASP A 16 -15.91 16.63 -2.18
N GLY A 17 -15.11 15.69 -2.72
CA GLY A 17 -13.86 15.99 -3.42
C GLY A 17 -12.58 15.88 -2.57
N TYR A 18 -12.73 15.65 -1.27
CA TYR A 18 -11.64 15.64 -0.29
C TYR A 18 -11.20 14.22 0.09
N ASP A 19 -9.89 14.03 0.26
CA ASP A 19 -9.27 12.81 0.77
C ASP A 19 -9.30 12.81 2.31
N ILE A 20 -9.31 11.65 2.95
CA ILE A 20 -9.25 11.51 4.43
C ILE A 20 -7.95 12.03 5.05
N LEU A 21 -6.96 12.30 4.19
CA LEU A 21 -5.69 12.92 4.56
C LEU A 21 -5.74 14.45 4.50
N ASP A 22 -6.75 15.04 3.86
CA ASP A 22 -6.87 16.49 3.75
C ASP A 22 -7.40 17.09 5.08
N PRO A 23 -6.88 18.24 5.54
CA PRO A 23 -7.41 18.97 6.70
C PRO A 23 -8.93 19.21 6.59
N GLU A 24 -9.40 19.39 5.36
CA GLU A 24 -10.79 19.59 4.97
C GLU A 24 -11.71 18.42 5.35
N TRP A 25 -11.14 17.23 5.61
CA TRP A 25 -11.90 16.12 6.18
C TRP A 25 -12.45 16.46 7.56
N GLU A 26 -11.71 17.16 8.41
CA GLU A 26 -12.13 17.49 9.79
C GLU A 26 -12.70 18.90 9.93
N THR A 27 -12.25 19.85 9.13
CA THR A 27 -12.70 21.25 9.19
C THR A 27 -12.99 21.79 7.81
N ASP A 28 -14.17 22.35 7.57
CA ASP A 28 -14.49 22.97 6.28
C ASP A 28 -13.59 24.18 5.95
N ALA A 29 -13.75 24.74 4.74
CA ALA A 29 -12.97 25.89 4.27
C ALA A 29 -13.11 27.17 5.12
N THR A 30 -14.08 27.20 6.04
CA THR A 30 -14.31 28.29 6.99
C THR A 30 -13.78 27.99 8.40
N GLY A 31 -13.17 26.82 8.60
CA GLY A 31 -12.60 26.36 9.86
C GLY A 31 -13.60 25.72 10.81
N ASN A 32 -14.84 25.46 10.38
CA ASN A 32 -15.85 24.80 11.20
C ASN A 32 -15.69 23.27 11.11
N PRO A 33 -15.90 22.50 12.21
CA PRO A 33 -15.85 21.05 12.15
C PRO A 33 -16.85 20.47 11.14
N THR A 34 -16.42 19.47 10.36
CA THR A 34 -17.33 18.71 9.50
C THR A 34 -18.03 17.59 10.28
N ASP A 35 -19.14 17.09 9.73
CA ASP A 35 -19.81 15.88 10.22
C ASP A 35 -19.29 14.59 9.53
N ASN A 36 -18.14 14.65 8.84
CA ASN A 36 -17.61 13.51 8.11
C ASN A 36 -17.31 12.33 9.05
N LYS A 37 -17.83 11.16 8.70
CA LYS A 37 -17.62 9.90 9.44
C LYS A 37 -17.17 8.82 8.49
N LEU A 38 -16.13 8.10 8.87
CA LEU A 38 -15.66 6.96 8.11
C LEU A 38 -16.41 5.69 8.57
N ALA A 39 -17.18 5.08 7.68
CA ALA A 39 -17.79 3.77 7.93
C ALA A 39 -16.71 2.67 7.93
N SER A 40 -16.86 1.64 8.75
CA SER A 40 -15.93 0.50 8.79
C SER A 40 -15.88 -0.30 7.49
N ARG A 41 -16.97 -0.29 6.70
CA ARG A 41 -17.04 -0.89 5.36
C ARG A 41 -16.70 0.16 4.31
N SER A 42 -15.42 0.43 4.16
CA SER A 42 -14.92 1.48 3.26
C SER A 42 -13.88 0.95 2.28
N ILE A 43 -13.87 1.52 1.07
CA ILE A 43 -12.82 1.33 0.08
C ILE A 43 -12.02 2.64 0.00
N ILE A 44 -10.72 2.52 0.24
CA ILE A 44 -9.80 3.66 0.28
C ILE A 44 -8.73 3.44 -0.78
N ILE A 45 -8.58 4.41 -1.67
CA ILE A 45 -7.64 4.33 -2.79
C ILE A 45 -6.39 5.10 -2.41
N PHE A 46 -5.29 4.41 -2.16
CA PHE A 46 -4.01 5.04 -1.93
C PHE A 46 -3.38 5.50 -3.25
N ARG A 47 -3.61 6.76 -3.63
CA ARG A 47 -3.15 7.36 -4.90
C ARG A 47 -1.71 7.87 -4.83
N TYR A 48 -0.78 7.00 -4.47
CA TYR A 48 0.62 7.40 -4.23
C TYR A 48 1.35 7.96 -5.47
N TYR A 49 0.89 7.68 -6.68
CA TYR A 49 1.43 8.29 -7.91
C TYR A 49 1.05 9.78 -8.06
N ASP A 50 -0.12 10.20 -7.55
CA ASP A 50 -0.59 11.59 -7.71
C ASP A 50 0.27 12.54 -6.87
N GLU A 51 0.66 12.12 -5.66
CA GLU A 51 1.59 12.87 -4.82
C GLU A 51 3.00 12.91 -5.42
N ALA A 52 3.45 11.84 -6.06
CA ALA A 52 4.68 11.87 -6.85
C ALA A 52 4.57 12.94 -7.95
N SER A 53 3.50 12.90 -8.75
CA SER A 53 3.29 13.89 -9.82
C SER A 53 3.17 15.34 -9.33
N ARG A 54 2.66 15.57 -8.11
CA ARG A 54 2.56 16.92 -7.51
C ARG A 54 3.86 17.40 -6.86
N MET A 55 4.61 16.51 -6.19
CA MET A 55 5.91 16.84 -5.59
C MET A 55 7.00 17.02 -6.65
N LEU A 56 6.84 16.38 -7.81
CA LEU A 56 7.83 16.34 -8.86
C LEU A 56 7.38 17.20 -10.04
N GLY A 57 7.47 18.52 -9.87
CA GLY A 57 7.73 19.41 -11.01
C GLY A 57 9.05 19.12 -11.75
N THR A 58 9.73 18.02 -11.42
CA THR A 58 11.08 17.60 -11.85
C THR A 58 11.15 16.23 -12.53
N GLY A 59 10.10 15.37 -12.45
CA GLY A 59 9.98 14.12 -13.23
C GLY A 59 10.50 12.80 -12.63
N GLU A 60 10.99 12.74 -11.38
CA GLU A 60 11.61 11.51 -10.81
C GLU A 60 10.75 10.73 -9.80
N THR A 61 10.22 9.54 -10.12
CA THR A 61 9.39 8.75 -9.18
C THR A 61 10.04 8.54 -7.80
N PRO A 62 9.36 8.87 -6.68
CA PRO A 62 9.87 8.63 -5.32
C PRO A 62 10.19 7.15 -5.08
N PRO A 63 11.17 6.84 -4.23
CA PRO A 63 11.57 5.46 -3.97
C PRO A 63 10.48 4.71 -3.18
N ILE A 64 10.43 3.38 -3.34
CA ILE A 64 9.39 2.50 -2.76
C ILE A 64 9.23 2.66 -1.24
N ASP A 65 10.30 2.91 -0.50
CA ASP A 65 10.28 3.10 0.95
C ASP A 65 9.52 4.36 1.38
N VAL A 66 9.51 5.41 0.56
CA VAL A 66 8.70 6.61 0.80
C VAL A 66 7.21 6.26 0.72
N PHE A 67 6.80 5.53 -0.33
CA PHE A 67 5.41 5.09 -0.47
C PHE A 67 5.00 4.11 0.63
N ALA A 68 5.91 3.24 1.07
CA ALA A 68 5.65 2.29 2.16
C ALA A 68 5.38 3.01 3.50
N LYS A 69 6.16 4.03 3.82
CA LYS A 69 5.94 4.87 5.01
C LYS A 69 4.62 5.63 4.96
N LYS A 70 4.28 6.19 3.80
CA LYS A 70 2.98 6.84 3.59
C LYS A 70 1.79 5.87 3.71
N LEU A 71 1.94 4.63 3.24
CA LEU A 71 0.94 3.59 3.47
C LEU A 71 0.75 3.29 4.97
N SER A 72 1.84 3.25 5.75
CA SER A 72 1.76 3.13 7.21
C SER A 72 0.97 4.27 7.84
N GLU A 73 1.20 5.51 7.40
CA GLU A 73 0.50 6.70 7.91
C GLU A 73 -0.99 6.67 7.56
N LEU A 74 -1.31 6.30 6.32
CA LEU A 74 -2.67 6.14 5.85
C LEU A 74 -3.43 5.10 6.69
N ILE A 75 -2.85 3.92 6.94
CA ILE A 75 -3.51 2.87 7.74
C ILE A 75 -3.83 3.37 9.15
N LEU A 76 -2.93 4.13 9.78
CA LEU A 76 -3.16 4.70 11.11
C LEU A 76 -4.27 5.75 11.09
N ARG A 77 -4.30 6.60 10.06
CA ARG A 77 -5.37 7.58 9.87
C ARG A 77 -6.73 6.89 9.69
N VAL A 78 -6.78 5.83 8.89
CA VAL A 78 -8.01 5.03 8.69
C VAL A 78 -8.45 4.39 10.00
N GLN A 79 -7.52 3.80 10.75
CA GLN A 79 -7.81 3.21 12.06
C GLN A 79 -8.42 4.26 13.00
N GLU A 80 -7.82 5.44 13.10
CA GLU A 80 -8.32 6.55 13.91
C GLU A 80 -9.74 6.95 13.49
N LEU A 81 -9.97 7.22 12.21
CA LEU A 81 -11.27 7.68 11.71
C LEU A 81 -12.37 6.63 11.87
N VAL A 82 -12.06 5.34 11.63
CA VAL A 82 -13.00 4.23 11.88
C VAL A 82 -13.34 4.14 13.36
N CYS A 83 -12.38 4.30 14.27
CA CYS A 83 -12.63 4.25 15.71
C CYS A 83 -13.36 5.49 16.24
N LYS A 84 -13.15 6.67 15.62
CA LYS A 84 -13.84 7.94 15.97
C LYS A 84 -15.34 7.90 15.66
N ASN A 85 -15.75 7.06 14.71
CA ASN A 85 -17.17 6.84 14.40
C ASN A 85 -17.77 5.77 15.32
N GLU A 86 -18.42 6.19 16.40
CA GLU A 86 -19.04 5.31 17.40
C GLU A 86 -19.99 4.26 16.80
N LYS A 87 -20.66 4.57 15.69
CA LYS A 87 -21.56 3.64 14.99
C LYS A 87 -20.84 2.39 14.46
N ASN A 88 -19.52 2.45 14.27
CA ASN A 88 -18.74 1.29 13.87
C ASN A 88 -18.57 0.28 15.01
N GLY A 89 -18.56 0.73 16.28
CA GLY A 89 -18.32 -0.14 17.44
C GLY A 89 -16.96 -0.85 17.41
N ILE A 90 -15.95 -0.28 16.74
CA ILE A 90 -14.61 -0.88 16.58
C ILE A 90 -13.63 -0.15 17.50
N THR A 91 -12.92 -0.92 18.33
CA THR A 91 -11.80 -0.40 19.12
C THR A 91 -10.52 -0.38 18.31
N LYS A 92 -9.54 0.43 18.73
CA LYS A 92 -8.23 0.54 18.07
C LYS A 92 -7.55 -0.82 17.86
N ASP A 93 -7.65 -1.73 18.83
CA ASP A 93 -7.00 -3.04 18.76
C ASP A 93 -7.80 -4.08 17.96
N ALA A 94 -9.11 -3.90 17.83
CA ALA A 94 -9.97 -4.74 17.00
C ALA A 94 -9.92 -4.36 15.50
N PHE A 95 -9.50 -3.14 15.18
CA PHE A 95 -9.42 -2.67 13.80
C PHE A 95 -8.51 -3.55 12.93
N ARG A 96 -9.01 -3.97 11.77
CA ARG A 96 -8.25 -4.67 10.74
C ARG A 96 -8.60 -4.11 9.37
N CYS A 97 -7.62 -4.12 8.46
CA CYS A 97 -7.82 -3.80 7.06
C CYS A 97 -7.26 -4.88 6.14
N TYR A 98 -7.73 -4.89 4.90
CA TYR A 98 -7.16 -5.69 3.82
C TYR A 98 -6.46 -4.77 2.83
N LEU A 99 -5.28 -5.18 2.38
CA LEU A 99 -4.57 -4.51 1.31
C LEU A 99 -4.85 -5.23 -0.01
N VAL A 100 -5.21 -4.47 -1.03
CA VAL A 100 -5.41 -4.96 -2.40
C VAL A 100 -4.51 -4.14 -3.30
N ALA A 101 -3.56 -4.79 -3.95
CA ALA A 101 -2.48 -4.10 -4.64
C ALA A 101 -2.28 -4.62 -6.07
N HIS A 102 -1.88 -3.72 -6.97
CA HIS A 102 -1.63 -4.02 -8.37
C HIS A 102 -0.22 -3.60 -8.77
N SER A 103 0.47 -4.42 -9.58
CA SER A 103 1.79 -4.10 -10.13
C SER A 103 2.77 -3.63 -9.03
N MET A 104 3.40 -2.46 -9.19
CA MET A 104 4.32 -1.85 -8.24
C MET A 104 3.70 -1.65 -6.84
N GLY A 105 2.39 -1.43 -6.74
CA GLY A 105 1.71 -1.27 -5.45
C GLY A 105 1.85 -2.49 -4.55
N GLY A 106 1.99 -3.70 -5.12
CA GLY A 106 2.27 -4.89 -4.32
C GLY A 106 3.67 -4.88 -3.72
N LEU A 107 4.64 -4.25 -4.38
CA LEU A 107 5.99 -4.04 -3.83
C LEU A 107 5.99 -2.99 -2.74
N VAL A 108 5.18 -1.93 -2.87
CA VAL A 108 4.94 -0.94 -1.79
C VAL A 108 4.36 -1.64 -0.55
N CYS A 109 3.32 -2.47 -0.72
CA CYS A 109 2.74 -3.23 0.38
C CYS A 109 3.75 -4.18 1.03
N ARG A 110 4.57 -4.87 0.23
CA ARG A 110 5.62 -5.74 0.76
C ARG A 110 6.72 -4.97 1.50
N ALA A 111 7.16 -3.84 0.97
CA ALA A 111 8.15 -2.99 1.62
C ALA A 111 7.65 -2.49 2.98
N PHE A 112 6.36 -2.14 3.07
CA PHE A 112 5.70 -1.78 4.31
C PHE A 112 5.60 -2.96 5.29
N LEU A 113 5.14 -4.13 4.84
CA LEU A 113 4.90 -5.28 5.71
C LEU A 113 6.17 -6.03 6.14
N GLN A 114 7.24 -5.99 5.34
CA GLN A 114 8.44 -6.81 5.54
C GLN A 114 9.59 -6.06 6.20
N ASN A 115 9.74 -4.77 5.88
CA ASN A 115 10.85 -3.96 6.38
C ASN A 115 10.38 -3.05 7.53
N PRO A 116 10.78 -3.30 8.78
CA PRO A 116 10.38 -2.50 9.93
C PRO A 116 10.79 -1.02 9.84
N GLU A 117 11.83 -0.70 9.08
CA GLU A 117 12.26 0.70 8.86
C GLU A 117 11.19 1.53 8.13
N ASN A 118 10.30 0.86 7.41
CA ASN A 118 9.18 1.49 6.70
C ASN A 118 7.89 1.55 7.54
N ASP A 119 7.87 0.92 8.71
CA ASP A 119 6.72 0.89 9.63
C ASP A 119 7.13 1.20 11.09
N PRO A 120 7.71 2.39 11.36
CA PRO A 120 8.19 2.74 12.70
C PRO A 120 7.05 2.79 13.74
N LYS A 121 5.82 3.03 13.29
CA LYS A 121 4.62 3.11 14.15
C LYS A 121 3.89 1.77 14.30
N LYS A 122 4.41 0.67 13.71
CA LYS A 122 3.87 -0.69 13.80
C LYS A 122 2.42 -0.81 13.31
N ALA A 123 2.07 -0.08 12.26
CA ALA A 123 0.76 -0.11 11.60
C ALA A 123 0.47 -1.45 10.89
N SER A 124 1.51 -2.21 10.51
CA SER A 124 1.40 -3.54 9.88
C SER A 124 0.55 -4.52 10.69
N ARG A 125 0.50 -4.36 12.03
CA ARG A 125 -0.36 -5.17 12.92
C ARG A 125 -1.86 -5.07 12.62
N PHE A 126 -2.27 -4.00 11.94
CA PHE A 126 -3.66 -3.77 11.54
C PHE A 126 -4.00 -4.39 10.19
N VAL A 127 -3.02 -4.88 9.43
CA VAL A 127 -3.29 -5.58 8.18
C VAL A 127 -3.60 -7.03 8.47
N ASP A 128 -4.77 -7.50 8.05
CA ASP A 128 -5.13 -8.91 8.18
C ASP A 128 -4.73 -9.72 6.94
N LYS A 129 -4.92 -9.16 5.74
CA LYS A 129 -4.62 -9.85 4.47
C LYS A 129 -4.05 -8.90 3.42
N LEU A 130 -3.17 -9.43 2.58
CA LEU A 130 -2.67 -8.78 1.37
C LEU A 130 -3.08 -9.62 0.15
N PHE A 131 -3.76 -9.00 -0.81
CA PHE A 131 -4.00 -9.56 -2.12
C PHE A 131 -3.21 -8.76 -3.18
N THR A 132 -2.41 -9.43 -3.99
CA THR A 132 -1.68 -8.81 -5.10
C THR A 132 -2.13 -9.35 -6.45
N TYR A 133 -2.15 -8.47 -7.45
CA TYR A 133 -2.42 -8.83 -8.84
C TYR A 133 -1.37 -8.25 -9.76
N ALA A 134 -0.76 -9.10 -10.60
CA ALA A 134 0.28 -8.72 -11.56
C ALA A 134 1.49 -7.99 -10.92
N THR A 135 1.79 -8.27 -9.65
CA THR A 135 2.95 -7.69 -8.97
C THR A 135 4.21 -8.49 -9.35
N PRO A 136 5.28 -7.82 -9.83
CA PRO A 136 6.55 -8.49 -10.13
C PRO A 136 7.31 -8.81 -8.83
N HIS A 137 6.84 -9.82 -8.09
CA HIS A 137 7.36 -10.19 -6.78
C HIS A 137 8.85 -10.55 -6.78
N ASN A 138 9.35 -11.06 -7.90
CA ASN A 138 10.76 -11.42 -8.07
C ASN A 138 11.54 -10.43 -8.96
N GLY A 139 11.03 -9.20 -9.14
CA GLY A 139 11.60 -8.24 -10.07
C GLY A 139 11.26 -8.55 -11.53
N ILE A 140 11.82 -7.74 -12.43
CA ILE A 140 11.67 -7.89 -13.88
C ILE A 140 13.07 -8.05 -14.47
N GLU A 141 13.31 -9.17 -15.16
CA GLU A 141 14.50 -9.31 -16.00
C GLU A 141 14.27 -8.64 -17.34
N MET A 142 15.08 -7.62 -17.63
CA MET A 142 15.07 -6.90 -18.90
C MET A 142 15.84 -7.69 -19.97
N ALA A 143 15.44 -8.94 -20.22
CA ALA A 143 15.96 -9.77 -21.30
C ALA A 143 15.15 -9.52 -22.58
N GLY A 144 15.35 -8.37 -23.23
CA GLY A 144 14.85 -8.11 -24.59
C GLY A 144 13.32 -8.07 -24.78
N MET A 145 12.51 -7.99 -23.72
CA MET A 145 11.05 -7.93 -23.81
C MET A 145 10.53 -6.50 -24.04
N ASN A 146 9.43 -6.38 -24.79
CA ASN A 146 8.67 -5.14 -24.97
C ASN A 146 8.34 -4.53 -23.60
N VAL A 147 9.07 -3.46 -23.24
CA VAL A 147 8.82 -2.70 -22.02
C VAL A 147 7.37 -2.21 -22.06
N PRO A 148 6.51 -2.60 -21.09
CA PRO A 148 5.15 -2.11 -21.07
C PRO A 148 5.15 -0.59 -21.03
N SER A 149 4.26 0.06 -21.78
CA SER A 149 4.20 1.53 -21.89
C SER A 149 4.00 2.26 -20.55
N TRP A 150 3.56 1.55 -19.50
CA TRP A 150 3.42 2.07 -18.15
C TRP A 150 4.74 2.10 -17.33
N LEU A 151 5.81 1.46 -17.81
CA LEU A 151 7.06 1.30 -17.08
C LEU A 151 8.11 2.30 -17.59
N THR A 152 8.32 3.40 -16.86
CA THR A 152 9.38 4.38 -17.19
C THR A 152 10.77 3.84 -16.83
N LYS A 153 11.84 4.40 -17.41
CA LYS A 153 13.23 4.01 -17.06
C LYS A 153 13.54 4.21 -15.58
N ASP A 154 12.96 5.23 -14.95
CA ASP A 154 13.16 5.51 -13.52
C ASP A 154 12.43 4.47 -12.67
N ASP A 155 11.23 4.05 -13.09
CA ASP A 155 10.47 2.98 -12.45
C ASP A 155 11.14 1.61 -12.62
N MET A 156 11.84 1.36 -13.73
CA MET A 156 12.54 0.10 -13.99
C MET A 156 13.52 -0.25 -12.86
N SER A 157 14.16 0.75 -12.27
CA SER A 157 15.11 0.54 -11.18
C SER A 157 14.44 -0.09 -9.94
N ASN A 158 13.16 0.20 -9.69
CA ASN A 158 12.39 -0.35 -8.56
C ASN A 158 12.18 -1.87 -8.66
N PHE A 159 12.35 -2.45 -9.85
CA PHE A 159 12.21 -3.89 -10.12
C PHE A 159 13.57 -4.63 -10.19
N ASN A 160 14.67 -3.92 -9.96
CA ASN A 160 15.99 -4.54 -9.87
C ASN A 160 16.15 -5.27 -8.54
N ARG A 161 16.48 -6.57 -8.57
CA ARG A 161 16.54 -7.43 -7.38
C ARG A 161 17.48 -6.94 -6.29
N VAL A 162 18.62 -6.33 -6.63
CA VAL A 162 19.54 -5.76 -5.63
C VAL A 162 18.86 -4.61 -4.88
N ARG A 163 18.16 -3.73 -5.61
CA ARG A 163 17.38 -2.64 -4.99
C ARG A 163 16.19 -3.19 -4.19
N MET A 164 15.49 -4.20 -4.71
CA MET A 164 14.39 -4.87 -4.03
C MET A 164 14.81 -5.44 -2.69
N ALA A 165 15.91 -6.18 -2.64
CA ALA A 165 16.43 -6.78 -1.41
C ALA A 165 16.68 -5.73 -0.31
N LYS A 166 17.09 -4.51 -0.69
CA LYS A 166 17.28 -3.39 0.24
C LYS A 166 15.96 -2.89 0.78
N TYR A 167 15.02 -2.45 -0.07
CA TYR A 167 13.78 -1.83 0.43
C TYR A 167 12.81 -2.84 1.08
N LEU A 168 12.89 -4.12 0.70
CA LEU A 168 12.15 -5.21 1.34
C LEU A 168 12.79 -5.67 2.66
N GLY A 169 13.99 -5.15 3.01
CA GLY A 169 14.67 -5.50 4.25
C GLY A 169 15.20 -6.94 4.30
N LEU A 170 15.39 -7.58 3.13
CA LEU A 170 15.79 -8.99 3.07
C LEU A 170 17.26 -9.20 3.44
N ASN A 171 18.12 -8.21 3.15
CA ASN A 171 19.55 -8.27 3.51
C ASN A 171 19.76 -8.41 5.03
N ALA A 172 18.86 -7.84 5.85
CA ALA A 172 18.94 -7.93 7.31
C ALA A 172 18.53 -9.31 7.86
N LEU A 173 17.98 -10.20 7.01
CA LEU A 173 17.43 -11.49 7.40
C LEU A 173 18.32 -12.67 6.99
N THR A 174 19.38 -12.44 6.21
CA THR A 174 20.29 -13.49 5.76
C THR A 174 21.74 -13.01 5.75
N ASN A 175 22.63 -13.80 6.36
CA ASN A 175 24.09 -13.65 6.24
C ASN A 175 24.64 -14.27 4.94
N LYS A 176 23.79 -14.92 4.14
CA LYS A 176 24.12 -15.39 2.79
C LYS A 176 23.74 -14.32 1.78
N PRO A 177 24.45 -14.19 0.65
CA PRO A 177 23.93 -13.44 -0.48
C PRO A 177 22.50 -13.91 -0.71
N LEU A 178 21.54 -12.99 -0.78
CA LEU A 178 20.26 -13.35 -1.36
C LEU A 178 20.60 -14.01 -2.70
N GLY A 179 20.10 -15.22 -2.92
CA GLY A 179 20.21 -15.82 -4.25
C GLY A 179 19.55 -14.92 -5.29
N ASP A 180 19.40 -15.39 -6.52
CA ASP A 180 18.78 -14.58 -7.58
C ASP A 180 17.27 -14.30 -7.40
N ARG A 181 16.73 -14.52 -6.19
CA ARG A 181 15.33 -14.30 -5.86
C ARG A 181 15.10 -13.37 -4.67
N VAL A 182 14.07 -12.54 -4.80
CA VAL A 182 13.59 -11.55 -3.83
C VAL A 182 12.07 -11.67 -3.62
N ASP A 183 11.46 -12.77 -4.06
CA ASP A 183 10.05 -13.09 -3.89
C ASP A 183 9.71 -13.73 -2.53
N TRP A 184 10.72 -14.00 -1.71
CA TRP A 184 10.55 -14.53 -0.37
C TRP A 184 9.71 -13.61 0.54
N LEU A 185 8.86 -14.22 1.36
CA LEU A 185 8.05 -13.59 2.38
C LEU A 185 8.52 -14.13 3.75
N PRO A 186 9.18 -13.31 4.58
CA PRO A 186 9.64 -13.77 5.89
C PRO A 186 8.48 -13.95 6.86
N GLU A 187 8.26 -15.18 7.35
CA GLU A 187 7.17 -15.50 8.30
C GLU A 187 7.23 -14.69 9.61
N THR A 188 8.44 -14.31 10.03
CA THR A 188 8.67 -13.47 11.21
C THR A 188 8.25 -12.01 11.02
N ARG A 189 7.90 -11.60 9.80
CA ARG A 189 7.45 -10.26 9.46
C ARG A 189 5.95 -10.22 9.20
N PHE A 190 5.49 -10.99 8.23
CA PHE A 190 4.08 -11.11 7.88
C PHE A 190 3.81 -12.51 7.36
N SER A 191 2.85 -13.20 7.99
CA SER A 191 2.55 -14.60 7.70
C SER A 191 2.21 -14.78 6.22
N SER A 192 2.88 -15.72 5.55
CA SER A 192 2.62 -15.97 4.12
C SER A 192 1.21 -16.50 3.86
N GLU A 193 0.57 -17.13 4.85
CA GLU A 193 -0.82 -17.62 4.76
C GLU A 193 -1.85 -16.47 4.59
N ARG A 194 -1.44 -15.23 4.89
CA ARG A 194 -2.24 -14.00 4.76
C ARG A 194 -1.99 -13.28 3.44
N VAL A 195 -1.12 -13.82 2.58
CA VAL A 195 -0.76 -13.23 1.29
C VAL A 195 -1.30 -14.08 0.15
N PHE A 196 -2.07 -13.45 -0.72
CA PHE A 196 -2.72 -14.08 -1.86
C PHE A 196 -2.23 -13.41 -3.14
N CYS A 197 -1.50 -14.14 -3.97
CA CYS A 197 -0.94 -13.62 -5.22
C CYS A 197 -1.68 -14.19 -6.41
N ARG A 198 -2.06 -13.34 -7.36
CA ARG A 198 -2.51 -13.76 -8.68
C ARG A 198 -1.55 -13.24 -9.75
N ASP A 199 -0.75 -14.16 -10.28
CA ASP A 199 0.11 -13.89 -11.43
C ASP A 199 -0.70 -13.88 -12.73
N ARG A 200 -0.30 -13.03 -13.69
CA ARG A 200 -0.79 -13.18 -15.07
C ARG A 200 -0.23 -14.51 -15.59
N LYS A 201 -1.09 -15.52 -15.74
CA LYS A 201 -0.79 -16.61 -16.68
C LYS A 201 -0.67 -15.96 -18.06
N GLY A 202 0.49 -16.12 -18.70
CA GLY A 202 0.64 -15.75 -20.11
C GLY A 202 -0.42 -16.51 -20.91
N THR A 203 -1.28 -15.77 -21.58
CA THR A 203 -2.10 -16.26 -22.70
C THR A 203 -1.26 -16.23 -23.95
#